data_AF-A0A1H1C018-F1
#
_entry.id   AF-A0A1H1C018-F1
#
_cell.length_a   1.000
_cell.length_b   1.000
_cell.length_c   1.000
_cell.angle_alpha   90.00
_cell.angle_beta   90.00
_cell.angle_gamma   90.00
#
_symmetry.space_group_name_H-M   'P 1'
#
loop_
_entity.id
_entity.type
_entity.pdbx_description
1 polymer ?
#
loop_
_entity_poly.entity_id
_entity_poly.type
_entity_poly.pdbx_seq_one_letter_code
_entity_poly.pdbx_strand_id
1 'polypeptide(L)'
;MDTEKKKIEMKVRSSQACIRDGYQLYSANFRKIFHATWWLAIGFALLAAVAQALPVLISPTLLLPASILAIVAVGLWLAAAKWRLKKLQMLPPVTLRYGSWLAHVGKLLLVSIVCLVIVAALALLTTLPTVILITANWQSQVGMLYGDPSGMPENVKWLSIAVFAIAGFIQAYVWLTMVLPMYLVKISMYMQDKEKDEFNKKTI
;
A
#
# COMPACT_ATOMS: atom_id res chain seq x y z
N MET A 1 18.56 13.34 32.86
CA MET A 1 17.34 12.53 32.65
C MET A 1 16.31 13.29 31.81
N ASP A 2 16.04 14.57 32.09
CA ASP A 2 15.08 15.39 31.31
C ASP A 2 15.51 15.66 29.85
N THR A 3 16.81 15.83 29.60
CA THR A 3 17.32 16.07 28.23
C THR A 3 17.14 14.87 27.31
N GLU A 4 17.30 13.66 27.85
CA GLU A 4 17.05 12.40 27.13
C GLU A 4 15.56 12.20 26.84
N LYS A 5 14.70 12.42 27.83
CA LYS A 5 13.24 12.31 27.68
C LYS A 5 12.71 13.29 26.63
N LYS A 6 13.14 14.56 26.66
CA LYS A 6 12.78 15.57 25.66
C LYS A 6 13.27 15.21 24.26
N LYS A 7 14.45 14.59 24.14
CA LYS A 7 15.00 14.11 22.86
C LYS A 7 14.18 12.95 22.28
N ILE A 8 13.73 12.02 23.13
CA ILE A 8 12.84 10.91 22.76
C ILE A 8 11.47 11.45 22.32
N GLU A 9 10.90 12.41 23.05
CA GLU A 9 9.63 13.06 22.71
C GLU A 9 9.70 13.82 21.38
N MET A 10 10.75 14.61 21.14
CA MET A 10 10.97 15.29 19.86
C MET A 10 11.18 14.31 18.71
N LYS A 11 11.85 13.18 18.95
CA LYS A 11 12.04 12.12 17.96
C LYS A 11 10.69 11.53 17.53
N VAL A 12 9.79 11.21 18.47
CA VAL A 12 8.44 10.69 18.16
C VAL A 12 7.59 11.72 17.39
N ARG A 13 7.85 13.02 17.55
CA ARG A 13 7.10 14.11 16.89
C ARG A 13 7.53 14.38 15.45
N SER A 14 8.72 14.01 15.03
CA SER A 14 9.22 14.28 13.66
C SER A 14 8.55 13.39 12.61
N SER A 15 8.08 13.99 11.51
CA SER A 15 7.56 13.24 10.34
C SER A 15 8.61 12.29 9.77
N GLN A 16 9.87 12.71 9.73
CA GLN A 16 10.99 11.89 9.27
C GLN A 16 11.21 10.67 10.17
N ALA A 17 11.06 10.83 11.49
CA ALA A 17 11.17 9.71 12.41
C ALA A 17 10.01 8.72 12.23
N CYS A 18 8.78 9.19 12.02
CA CYS A 18 7.64 8.31 11.71
C CYS A 18 7.88 7.48 10.44
N ILE A 19 8.46 8.10 9.40
CA ILE A 19 8.83 7.42 8.16
C ILE A 19 9.92 6.39 8.43
N ARG A 20 11.08 6.82 8.95
CA ARG A 20 12.24 5.95 9.19
C ARG A 20 11.91 4.79 10.11
N ASP A 21 11.32 5.09 11.27
CA ASP A 21 11.04 4.09 12.29
C ASP A 21 9.91 3.15 11.81
N GLY A 22 8.99 3.63 10.94
CA GLY A 22 7.95 2.81 10.32
C GLY A 22 8.50 1.80 9.33
N TYR A 23 9.41 2.22 8.45
CA TYR A 23 10.11 1.32 7.53
C TYR A 23 11.05 0.35 8.27
N GLN A 24 11.72 0.81 9.33
CA GLN A 24 12.55 -0.05 10.18
C GLN A 24 11.70 -1.11 10.87
N LEU A 25 10.51 -0.76 11.37
CA LEU A 25 9.59 -1.72 11.99
C LEU A 25 9.10 -2.75 10.97
N TYR A 26 8.82 -2.32 9.74
CA TYR A 26 8.46 -3.20 8.63
C TYR A 26 9.56 -4.20 8.30
N SER A 27 10.78 -3.72 8.05
CA SER A 27 11.91 -4.56 7.64
C SER A 27 12.38 -5.48 8.76
N ALA A 28 12.47 -4.99 10.00
CA ALA A 28 12.89 -5.79 11.15
C ALA A 28 11.91 -6.92 11.49
N ASN A 29 10.62 -6.76 11.16
CA ASN A 29 9.58 -7.76 11.45
C ASN A 29 9.02 -8.42 10.18
N PHE A 30 9.69 -8.28 9.04
CA PHE A 30 9.15 -8.69 7.73
C PHE A 30 8.68 -10.16 7.74
N ARG A 31 9.48 -11.07 8.31
CA ARG A 31 9.13 -12.50 8.41
C ARG A 31 7.82 -12.74 9.15
N LYS A 32 7.58 -12.04 10.27
CA LYS A 32 6.35 -12.16 11.06
C LYS A 32 5.15 -11.59 10.31
N ILE A 33 5.34 -10.45 9.65
CA ILE A 33 4.32 -9.81 8.81
C ILE A 33 3.95 -10.75 7.67
N PHE A 34 4.94 -11.25 6.93
CA PHE A 34 4.78 -12.16 5.82
C PHE A 34 4.00 -13.42 6.22
N HIS A 35 4.43 -14.13 7.26
CA HIS A 35 3.73 -15.34 7.73
C HIS A 35 2.28 -15.09 8.15
N ALA A 36 1.95 -13.88 8.59
CA ALA A 36 0.59 -13.57 8.99
C ALA A 36 -0.33 -13.13 7.84
N THR A 37 0.22 -12.60 6.74
CA THR A 37 -0.54 -11.98 5.65
C THR A 37 -0.39 -12.65 4.28
N TRP A 38 0.50 -13.64 4.11
CA TRP A 38 0.77 -14.25 2.80
C TRP A 38 -0.45 -14.86 2.11
N TRP A 39 -1.33 -15.53 2.85
CA TRP A 39 -2.55 -16.12 2.27
C TRP A 39 -3.54 -15.04 1.79
N LEU A 40 -3.62 -13.91 2.50
CA LEU A 40 -4.37 -12.74 2.06
C LEU A 40 -3.72 -12.11 0.82
N ALA A 41 -2.38 -12.09 0.76
CA ALA A 41 -1.63 -11.57 -0.38
C ALA A 41 -1.86 -12.43 -1.63
N ILE A 42 -2.02 -13.75 -1.49
CA ILE A 42 -2.43 -14.64 -2.59
C ILE A 42 -3.82 -14.24 -3.09
N GLY A 43 -4.79 -14.02 -2.20
CA GLY A 43 -6.13 -13.57 -2.59
C GLY A 43 -6.10 -12.24 -3.35
N PHE A 44 -5.33 -11.26 -2.87
CA PHE A 44 -5.11 -10.00 -3.57
C PHE A 44 -4.42 -10.21 -4.93
N ALA A 45 -3.39 -11.05 -4.99
CA ALA A 45 -2.64 -11.33 -6.21
C ALA A 45 -3.53 -11.93 -7.31
N LEU A 46 -4.43 -12.85 -6.94
CA LEU A 46 -5.40 -13.43 -7.88
C LEU A 46 -6.40 -12.38 -8.37
N LEU A 47 -6.95 -11.55 -7.48
CA LEU A 47 -7.85 -10.46 -7.87
C LEU A 47 -7.17 -9.43 -8.77
N ALA A 48 -5.93 -9.05 -8.46
CA ALA A 48 -5.13 -8.15 -9.27
C ALA A 48 -4.78 -8.76 -10.64
N ALA A 49 -4.49 -10.06 -10.69
CA ALA A 49 -4.23 -10.76 -11.94
C ALA A 49 -5.48 -10.80 -12.84
N VAL A 50 -6.65 -11.10 -12.26
CA VAL A 50 -7.93 -11.06 -12.97
C VAL A 50 -8.21 -9.65 -13.50
N ALA A 51 -8.08 -8.63 -12.65
CA ALA A 51 -8.28 -7.24 -13.05
C ALA A 51 -7.41 -6.86 -14.25
N GLN A 52 -6.13 -7.26 -14.25
CA GLN A 52 -5.22 -6.97 -15.37
C GLN A 52 -5.50 -7.81 -16.62
N ALA A 53 -5.94 -9.07 -16.45
CA ALA A 53 -6.25 -9.98 -17.55
C ALA A 53 -7.51 -9.57 -18.33
N LEU A 54 -8.54 -9.01 -17.69
CA LEU A 54 -9.80 -8.63 -18.35
C LEU A 54 -9.59 -7.75 -19.61
N PRO A 55 -8.92 -6.59 -19.53
CA PRO A 55 -8.74 -5.71 -20.69
C PRO A 55 -7.84 -6.31 -21.77
N VAL A 56 -6.86 -7.14 -21.39
CA VAL A 56 -5.79 -7.56 -22.30
C VAL A 56 -5.96 -8.97 -22.85
N LEU A 57 -6.73 -9.84 -22.21
CA LEU A 57 -6.96 -11.23 -22.65
C LEU A 57 -8.41 -11.50 -23.06
N ILE A 58 -9.36 -10.70 -22.59
CA ILE A 58 -10.79 -10.87 -22.91
C ILE A 58 -11.27 -9.79 -23.89
N SER A 59 -11.27 -8.52 -23.47
CA SER A 59 -11.71 -7.41 -24.33
C SER A 59 -11.17 -6.06 -23.84
N PRO A 60 -10.58 -5.22 -24.71
CA PRO A 60 -10.12 -3.87 -24.36
C PRO A 60 -11.20 -2.97 -23.75
N THR A 61 -12.48 -3.19 -24.07
CA THR A 61 -13.61 -2.41 -23.52
C THR A 61 -13.79 -2.56 -22.02
N LEU A 62 -13.18 -3.60 -21.41
CA LEU A 62 -13.25 -3.87 -19.97
C LEU A 62 -12.22 -3.06 -19.16
N LEU A 63 -11.46 -2.15 -19.76
CA LEU A 63 -10.43 -1.36 -19.09
C LEU A 63 -10.97 -0.59 -17.87
N LEU A 64 -12.10 0.10 -18.02
CA LEU A 64 -12.70 0.89 -16.93
C LEU A 64 -13.15 0.02 -15.75
N PRO A 65 -14.00 -1.03 -15.94
CA PRO A 65 -14.39 -1.88 -14.82
C PRO A 65 -13.19 -2.62 -14.20
N ALA A 66 -12.20 -3.02 -14.99
CA ALA A 66 -10.96 -3.61 -14.50
C ALA A 66 -10.14 -2.66 -13.60
N SER A 67 -10.05 -1.39 -13.98
CA SER A 67 -9.36 -0.36 -13.19
C SER A 67 -10.05 -0.13 -11.84
N ILE A 68 -11.39 -0.08 -11.84
CA ILE A 68 -12.19 0.02 -10.60
C ILE A 68 -11.92 -1.20 -9.71
N LEU A 69 -11.96 -2.41 -10.28
CA LEU A 69 -11.66 -3.65 -9.55
C LEU A 69 -10.27 -3.62 -8.92
N ALA A 70 -9.25 -3.13 -9.65
CA ALA A 70 -7.88 -3.03 -9.12
C ALA A 70 -7.78 -2.05 -7.94
N ILE A 71 -8.41 -0.88 -8.03
CA ILE A 71 -8.44 0.12 -6.95
C ILE A 71 -9.13 -0.45 -5.70
N VAL A 72 -10.28 -1.10 -5.89
CA VAL A 72 -11.03 -1.75 -4.81
C VAL A 72 -10.19 -2.87 -4.19
N ALA A 73 -9.51 -3.68 -5.00
CA ALA A 73 -8.64 -4.75 -4.52
C ALA A 73 -7.50 -4.22 -3.64
N VAL A 74 -6.85 -3.11 -4.02
CA VAL A 74 -5.81 -2.47 -3.20
C VAL A 74 -6.39 -1.95 -1.87
N GLY A 75 -7.56 -1.30 -1.91
CA GLY A 75 -8.25 -0.84 -0.71
C GLY A 75 -8.60 -1.97 0.26
N LEU A 76 -9.18 -3.05 -0.26
CA LEU A 76 -9.51 -4.26 0.49
C LEU A 76 -8.26 -4.93 1.07
N TRP A 77 -7.18 -5.03 0.28
CA TRP A 77 -5.90 -5.57 0.72
C TRP A 77 -5.34 -4.79 1.90
N LEU A 78 -5.24 -3.47 1.79
CA LEU A 78 -4.72 -2.61 2.86
C LEU A 78 -5.59 -2.68 4.12
N ALA A 79 -6.92 -2.71 3.97
CA ALA A 79 -7.84 -2.86 5.09
C ALA A 79 -7.69 -4.21 5.80
N ALA A 80 -7.66 -5.32 5.04
CA ALA A 80 -7.51 -6.67 5.56
C ALA A 80 -6.15 -6.88 6.23
N ALA A 81 -5.06 -6.41 5.60
CA ALA A 81 -3.72 -6.48 6.16
C ALA A 81 -3.60 -5.66 7.45
N LYS A 82 -4.14 -4.42 7.48
CA LYS A 82 -4.18 -3.59 8.69
C LYS A 82 -4.97 -4.25 9.81
N TRP A 83 -6.13 -4.82 9.51
CA TRP A 83 -6.92 -5.57 10.49
C TRP A 83 -6.13 -6.76 11.07
N ARG A 84 -5.44 -7.51 10.20
CA ARG A 84 -4.60 -8.64 10.62
C ARG A 84 -3.43 -8.19 11.50
N LEU A 85 -2.72 -7.13 11.12
CA LEU A 85 -1.60 -6.57 11.90
C LEU A 85 -2.06 -6.06 13.27
N LYS A 86 -3.25 -5.44 13.35
CA LYS A 86 -3.86 -5.06 14.62
C LYS A 86 -4.15 -6.28 15.51
N LYS A 87 -4.67 -7.37 14.94
CA LYS A 87 -4.94 -8.62 15.66
C LYS A 87 -3.65 -9.24 16.24
N LEU A 88 -2.50 -9.05 15.57
CA LEU A 88 -1.19 -9.49 16.05
C LEU A 88 -0.57 -8.58 17.12
N GLN A 89 -1.31 -7.55 17.59
CA GLN A 89 -0.86 -6.57 18.59
C GLN A 89 0.44 -5.84 18.22
N MET A 90 0.81 -5.79 16.94
CA MET A 90 1.97 -5.01 16.48
C MET A 90 1.72 -3.50 16.54
N LEU A 91 0.48 -3.11 16.81
CA LEU A 91 -0.04 -1.75 16.75
C LEU A 91 -0.87 -1.50 18.03
N PRO A 92 -0.42 -0.67 18.99
CA PRO A 92 -1.23 -0.32 20.16
C PRO A 92 -2.61 0.28 19.79
N PRO A 93 -3.65 0.10 20.62
CA PRO A 93 -4.93 0.76 20.36
C PRO A 93 -4.79 2.27 20.59
N VAL A 94 -4.87 3.07 19.53
CA VAL A 94 -4.86 4.54 19.59
C VAL A 94 -6.11 5.11 18.93
N THR A 95 -6.85 5.93 19.67
CA THR A 95 -8.03 6.67 19.23
C THR A 95 -7.67 8.15 19.11
N LEU A 96 -7.94 8.75 17.95
CA LEU A 96 -7.73 10.19 17.74
C LEU A 96 -8.96 10.96 18.21
N ARG A 97 -8.75 12.20 18.69
CA ARG A 97 -9.84 13.14 18.95
C ARG A 97 -10.58 13.48 17.65
N TYR A 98 -11.90 13.67 17.73
CA TYR A 98 -12.69 14.13 16.60
C TYR A 98 -12.13 15.45 16.05
N GLY A 99 -11.95 15.53 14.72
CA GLY A 99 -11.33 16.70 14.06
C GLY A 99 -9.81 16.83 14.19
N SER A 100 -9.12 15.99 14.98
CA SER A 100 -7.65 16.01 15.12
C SER A 100 -6.93 15.88 13.78
N TRP A 101 -7.47 15.06 12.87
CA TRP A 101 -6.89 14.86 11.55
C TRP A 101 -6.77 16.16 10.74
N LEU A 102 -7.71 17.11 10.90
CA LEU A 102 -7.67 18.42 10.26
C LEU A 102 -6.54 19.29 10.81
N ALA A 103 -6.30 19.23 12.13
CA ALA A 103 -5.24 19.99 12.78
C ALA A 103 -3.82 19.50 12.38
N HIS A 104 -3.70 18.28 11.85
CA HIS A 104 -2.44 17.65 11.48
C HIS A 104 -2.34 17.29 9.98
N VAL A 105 -3.17 17.90 9.12
CA VAL A 105 -3.21 17.63 7.67
C VAL A 105 -1.82 17.76 7.03
N GLY A 106 -1.05 18.79 7.38
CA GLY A 106 0.29 18.99 6.81
C GLY A 106 1.23 17.81 7.09
N LYS A 107 1.22 17.28 8.31
CA LYS A 107 2.03 16.11 8.68
C LYS A 107 1.54 14.83 7.99
N LEU A 108 0.23 14.64 7.95
CA LEU A 108 -0.40 13.49 7.30
C LEU A 108 -0.07 13.47 5.80
N LEU A 109 -0.23 14.61 5.11
CA LEU A 109 0.09 14.76 3.69
C LEU A 109 1.57 14.55 3.43
N LEU A 110 2.46 15.17 4.21
CA LEU A 110 3.91 15.02 4.02
C LEU A 110 4.33 13.54 4.09
N VAL A 111 3.91 12.81 5.13
CA VAL A 111 4.27 11.40 5.27
C VAL A 111 3.62 10.55 4.18
N SER A 112 2.36 10.83 3.83
CA SER A 112 1.67 10.11 2.75
C SER A 112 2.38 10.29 1.41
N ILE A 113 2.77 11.51 1.06
CA ILE A 113 3.49 11.82 -0.19
C ILE A 113 4.81 11.07 -0.24
N VAL A 114 5.63 11.14 0.83
CA VAL A 114 6.92 10.43 0.86
C VAL A 114 6.74 8.92 0.75
N CYS A 115 5.75 8.34 1.44
CA CYS A 115 5.46 6.91 1.32
C CYS A 115 4.98 6.54 -0.09
N LEU A 116 4.15 7.38 -0.71
CA LEU A 116 3.68 7.16 -2.09
C LEU A 116 4.81 7.23 -3.11
N VAL A 117 5.78 8.14 -2.94
CA VAL A 117 6.97 8.20 -3.80
C VAL A 117 7.78 6.90 -3.70
N ILE A 118 7.97 6.39 -2.48
CA ILE A 118 8.69 5.12 -2.26
C ILE A 118 7.91 3.95 -2.87
N VAL A 119 6.60 3.87 -2.64
CA VAL A 119 5.72 2.86 -3.23
C VAL A 119 5.75 2.93 -4.76
N ALA A 120 5.69 4.13 -5.35
CA ALA A 120 5.75 4.33 -6.79
C ALA A 120 7.09 3.84 -7.38
N ALA A 121 8.21 4.19 -6.74
CA ALA A 121 9.53 3.73 -7.18
C ALA A 121 9.67 2.20 -7.14
N LEU A 122 9.25 1.57 -6.03
CA LEU A 122 9.26 0.11 -5.90
C LEU A 122 8.27 -0.55 -6.86
N ALA A 123 7.13 0.10 -7.10
CA ALA A 123 6.12 -0.44 -8.00
C ALA A 123 6.60 -0.44 -9.44
N LEU A 124 7.19 0.65 -9.91
CA LEU A 124 7.76 0.74 -11.26
C LEU A 124 8.75 -0.40 -11.54
N LEU A 125 9.61 -0.74 -10.58
CA LEU A 125 10.59 -1.81 -10.73
C LEU A 125 9.94 -3.20 -10.78
N THR A 126 8.96 -3.44 -9.92
CA THR A 126 8.36 -4.77 -9.74
C THR A 126 7.26 -5.08 -10.75
N THR A 127 6.65 -4.07 -11.38
CA THR A 127 5.62 -4.25 -12.41
C THR A 127 6.17 -4.25 -13.84
N LEU A 128 7.48 -4.06 -14.07
CA LEU A 128 8.05 -4.07 -15.43
C LEU A 128 7.61 -5.28 -16.28
N PRO A 129 7.70 -6.54 -15.78
CA PRO A 129 7.29 -7.69 -16.58
C PRO A 129 5.79 -7.65 -16.93
N THR A 130 4.98 -7.15 -15.99
CA THR A 130 3.55 -6.99 -16.18
C THR A 130 3.24 -5.92 -17.22
N VAL A 131 3.90 -4.76 -17.17
CA VAL A 131 3.69 -3.68 -18.16
C VAL A 131 4.02 -4.16 -19.56
N ILE A 132 5.13 -4.88 -19.75
CA ILE A 132 5.53 -5.43 -21.06
C ILE A 132 4.44 -6.38 -21.61
N LEU A 133 3.91 -7.27 -20.77
CA LEU A 133 2.86 -8.19 -21.21
C LEU A 133 1.51 -7.50 -21.41
N ILE A 134 1.16 -6.53 -20.57
CA ILE A 134 -0.06 -5.73 -20.74
C ILE A 134 -0.02 -5.00 -22.08
N THR A 135 1.07 -4.31 -22.40
CA THR A 135 1.17 -3.54 -23.65
C THR A 135 1.14 -4.45 -24.87
N ALA A 136 1.86 -5.58 -24.84
CA ALA A 136 1.86 -6.55 -25.93
C ALA A 136 0.45 -7.13 -26.17
N ASN A 137 -0.21 -7.61 -25.12
CA ASN A 137 -1.54 -8.21 -25.23
C ASN A 137 -2.59 -7.16 -25.61
N TRP A 138 -2.49 -5.94 -25.07
CA TRP A 138 -3.38 -4.82 -25.43
C TRP A 138 -3.29 -4.48 -26.91
N GLN A 139 -2.08 -4.35 -27.47
CA GLN A 139 -1.91 -4.08 -28.89
C GLN A 139 -2.49 -5.19 -29.76
N SER A 140 -2.27 -6.46 -29.40
CA SER A 140 -2.87 -7.59 -30.12
C SER A 140 -4.40 -7.55 -30.09
N GLN A 141 -5.00 -7.24 -28.95
CA GLN A 141 -6.46 -7.16 -28.82
C GLN A 141 -7.05 -5.99 -29.60
N VAL A 142 -6.40 -4.83 -29.57
CA VAL A 142 -6.82 -3.67 -30.34
C VAL A 142 -6.73 -3.95 -31.84
N GLY A 143 -5.67 -4.61 -32.33
CA GLY A 143 -5.58 -5.04 -33.73
C GLY A 143 -6.74 -5.97 -34.13
N MET A 144 -7.07 -6.94 -33.28
CA MET A 144 -8.21 -7.83 -33.53
C MET A 144 -9.55 -7.10 -33.57
N LEU A 145 -9.74 -6.04 -32.78
CA LEU A 145 -10.94 -5.19 -32.88
C LEU A 145 -11.06 -4.49 -34.24
N TYR A 146 -9.94 -4.21 -34.90
CA TYR A 146 -9.91 -3.61 -36.23
C TYR A 146 -9.95 -4.65 -37.38
N GLY A 147 -10.07 -5.94 -37.06
CA GLY A 147 -10.20 -7.02 -38.04
C GLY A 147 -8.91 -7.78 -38.34
N ASP A 148 -7.80 -7.46 -37.67
CA ASP A 148 -6.56 -8.22 -37.82
C ASP A 148 -6.69 -9.61 -37.16
N PRO A 149 -6.07 -10.65 -37.71
CA PRO A 149 -6.00 -11.94 -37.02
C PRO A 149 -5.14 -11.85 -35.74
N SER A 150 -5.38 -12.75 -34.79
CA SER A 150 -4.53 -12.83 -33.60
C SER A 150 -3.11 -13.26 -33.99
N GLY A 151 -2.14 -12.36 -33.81
CA GLY A 151 -0.72 -12.66 -34.02
C GLY A 151 -0.05 -13.33 -32.81
N MET A 152 -0.77 -13.53 -31.70
CA MET A 152 -0.19 -14.01 -30.45
C MET A 152 -0.32 -15.53 -30.27
N PRO A 153 0.78 -16.23 -29.97
CA PRO A 153 0.75 -17.62 -29.56
C PRO A 153 -0.12 -17.86 -28.32
N GLU A 154 -0.85 -18.99 -28.28
CA GLU A 154 -1.81 -19.28 -27.21
C GLU A 154 -1.17 -19.40 -25.82
N ASN A 155 0.07 -19.89 -25.75
CA ASN A 155 0.85 -19.98 -24.51
C ASN A 155 1.12 -18.62 -23.85
N VAL A 156 1.09 -17.50 -24.59
CA VAL A 156 1.27 -16.14 -24.05
C VAL A 156 0.15 -15.77 -23.08
N LYS A 157 -1.07 -16.30 -23.26
CA LYS A 157 -2.19 -16.08 -22.33
C LYS A 157 -1.87 -16.63 -20.95
N TRP A 158 -1.44 -17.89 -20.89
CA TRP A 158 -1.09 -18.56 -19.63
C TRP A 158 0.15 -17.94 -18.98
N LEU A 159 1.14 -17.57 -19.79
CA LEU A 159 2.31 -16.83 -19.31
C LEU A 159 1.90 -15.50 -18.67
N SER A 160 0.99 -14.76 -19.29
CA SER A 160 0.52 -13.46 -18.80
C SER A 160 -0.21 -13.58 -17.46
N ILE A 161 -1.09 -14.57 -17.32
CA ILE A 161 -1.79 -14.85 -16.06
C ILE A 161 -0.79 -15.16 -14.94
N ALA A 162 0.21 -16.00 -15.21
CA ALA A 162 1.23 -16.35 -14.24
C ALA A 162 2.06 -15.14 -13.80
N VAL A 163 2.53 -14.33 -14.76
CA VAL A 163 3.32 -13.13 -14.48
C VAL A 163 2.49 -12.09 -13.70
N PHE A 164 1.22 -11.88 -14.06
CA PHE A 164 0.34 -10.95 -13.35
C PHE A 164 0.09 -11.40 -11.90
N ALA A 165 -0.08 -12.71 -11.67
CA ALA A 165 -0.25 -13.24 -10.32
C ALA A 165 1.03 -13.09 -9.47
N ILE A 166 2.20 -13.45 -10.01
CA ILE A 166 3.48 -13.31 -9.30
C ILE A 166 3.76 -11.83 -8.98
N ALA A 167 3.62 -10.95 -9.97
CA ALA A 167 3.82 -9.52 -9.78
C ALA A 167 2.79 -8.94 -8.80
N GLY A 168 1.53 -9.38 -8.87
CA GLY A 168 0.47 -9.01 -7.92
C GLY A 168 0.82 -9.40 -6.49
N PHE A 169 1.39 -10.58 -6.28
CA PHE A 169 1.85 -11.02 -4.96
C PHE A 169 2.98 -10.15 -4.42
N ILE A 170 3.98 -9.82 -5.25
CA ILE A 170 5.06 -8.91 -4.87
C ILE A 170 4.51 -7.51 -4.55
N GLN A 171 3.60 -7.02 -5.39
CA GLN A 171 2.91 -5.74 -5.22
C GLN A 171 2.16 -5.64 -3.90
N ALA A 172 1.56 -6.74 -3.42
CA ALA A 172 0.91 -6.79 -2.12
C ALA A 172 1.83 -6.26 -1.01
N TYR A 173 3.09 -6.69 -1.00
CA TYR A 173 4.08 -6.29 -0.01
C TYR A 173 4.64 -4.89 -0.22
N VAL A 174 4.72 -4.43 -1.47
CA VAL A 174 5.08 -3.04 -1.81
C VAL A 174 4.04 -2.08 -1.21
N TRP A 175 2.75 -2.30 -1.46
CA TRP A 175 1.67 -1.50 -0.89
C TRP A 175 1.63 -1.57 0.65
N LEU A 176 1.96 -2.73 1.22
CA LEU A 176 1.95 -2.93 2.67
C LEU A 176 2.98 -2.05 3.40
N THR A 177 4.04 -1.61 2.71
CA THR A 177 5.07 -0.74 3.31
C THR A 177 4.52 0.58 3.83
N MET A 178 3.38 1.07 3.31
CA MET A 178 2.74 2.32 3.74
C MET A 178 2.04 2.20 5.09
N VAL A 179 1.63 1.00 5.51
CA VAL A 179 0.75 0.81 6.69
C VAL A 179 1.42 1.22 8.00
N LEU A 180 2.67 0.81 8.22
CA LEU A 180 3.37 1.07 9.49
C LEU A 180 3.78 2.54 9.67
N PRO A 181 4.39 3.24 8.67
CA PRO A 181 4.64 4.67 8.75
C PRO A 181 3.37 5.49 9.03
N MET A 182 2.27 5.21 8.33
CA MET A 182 0.99 5.90 8.54
C MET A 182 0.42 5.66 9.93
N TYR A 183 0.63 4.45 10.46
CA TYR A 183 0.22 4.13 11.80
C TYR A 183 1.06 4.86 12.88
N LEU A 184 2.37 5.00 12.68
CA LEU A 184 3.22 5.81 13.56
C LEU A 184 2.86 7.30 13.53
N VAL A 185 2.47 7.84 12.36
CA VAL A 185 1.93 9.20 12.28
C VAL A 185 0.70 9.34 13.17
N LYS A 186 -0.23 8.38 13.11
CA LYS A 186 -1.42 8.39 13.97
C LYS A 186 -1.05 8.42 15.46
N ILE A 187 -0.06 7.63 15.89
CA ILE A 187 0.45 7.67 17.27
C ILE A 187 1.01 9.05 17.60
N SER A 188 1.84 9.60 16.71
CA SER A 188 2.48 10.89 16.95
C SER A 188 1.47 12.04 17.09
N MET A 189 0.37 12.01 16.34
CA MET A 189 -0.73 12.98 16.45
C MET A 189 -1.44 12.84 17.79
N TYR A 190 -1.75 11.60 18.20
CA TYR A 190 -2.37 11.34 19.50
C TYR A 190 -1.51 11.87 20.65
N MET A 191 -0.20 11.65 20.60
CA MET A 191 0.72 12.16 21.62
C MET A 191 0.75 13.69 21.65
N GLN A 192 0.79 14.34 20.49
CA GLN A 192 0.76 15.81 20.40
C GLN A 192 -0.54 16.40 20.94
N ASP A 193 -1.69 15.77 20.67
CA ASP A 193 -2.97 16.23 21.19
C ASP A 193 -3.06 16.04 22.70
N LYS A 194 -2.61 14.90 23.21
CA LYS A 194 -2.57 14.61 24.64
C LYS A 194 -1.71 15.62 25.40
N GLU A 195 -0.54 15.97 24.87
CA GLU A 195 0.36 16.95 25.47
C GLU A 195 -0.25 18.36 25.49
N LYS A 196 -0.94 18.76 24.40
CA LYS A 196 -1.68 20.03 24.36
C LYS A 196 -2.77 20.07 25.42
N ASP A 197 -3.49 18.98 25.60
CA ASP A 197 -4.55 18.88 26.61
C ASP A 197 -3.97 18.90 28.04
N GLU A 198 -2.84 18.24 28.29
CA GLU A 198 -2.11 18.31 29.57
C GLU A 198 -1.55 19.70 29.87
N PHE A 199 -1.05 20.40 28.85
CA PHE A 199 -0.55 21.78 28.99
C PHE A 199 -1.70 22.73 29.35
N ASN A 200 -2.81 22.68 28.60
CA ASN A 200 -3.98 23.52 28.84
C ASN A 200 -4.55 23.33 30.26
N LYS A 201 -4.53 22.10 30.79
CA LYS A 201 -4.97 21.79 32.17
C LYS A 201 -4.05 22.36 33.26
N LYS A 202 -2.77 22.63 32.97
CA LYS A 202 -1.82 23.21 33.94
C LYS A 202 -1.86 24.74 33.97
N THR A 203 -2.39 25.36 32.93
CA THR A 203 -2.50 26.82 32.77
C THR A 203 -3.86 27.39 33.18
N ILE A 204 -4.82 26.53 33.52
CA ILE A 204 -6.15 26.86 34.09
C ILE A 204 -6.10 26.52 35.57
#